data_AF-A0A8T7J815-F1
#
_entry.id   AF-A0A8T7J815-F1
#
_cell.length_a   1.000
_cell.length_b   1.000
_cell.length_c   1.000
_cell.angle_alpha   90.00
_cell.angle_beta   90.00
_cell.angle_gamma   90.00
#
_symmetry.space_group_name_H-M   'P 1'
#
loop_
_entity.id
_entity.type
_entity.pdbx_description
1 polymer ?
#
loop_
_entity_poly.entity_id
_entity_poly.type
_entity_poly.pdbx_seq_one_letter_code
_entity_poly.pdbx_strand_id
1 'polypeptide(L)'
;MIKQVLTTSFISLGIGFLAELLNVWLGSKFLYGFFESNLVTVLVALLAVNAATMGIVLTKMRDLIDKNGNAEAFKKTRSNMLLSIKEQIGLIILATIVLSVKSAPVIQSIENMPLLFNSIVTGIFVYALLVLYDTAKGVLVIVDFNG
;
A
#
# COMPACT_ATOMS: atom_id res chain seq x y z
N MET A 1 3.96 -15.51 -3.15
CA MET A 1 4.41 -14.11 -2.95
C MET A 1 4.19 -13.31 -4.23
N ILE A 2 4.88 -13.58 -5.35
CA ILE A 2 4.69 -12.86 -6.62
C ILE A 2 3.23 -12.81 -7.10
N LYS A 3 2.51 -13.94 -7.04
CA LYS A 3 1.08 -13.99 -7.39
C LYS A 3 0.23 -13.02 -6.57
N GLN A 4 0.49 -12.90 -5.27
CA GLN A 4 -0.27 -12.01 -4.38
C GLN A 4 0.03 -10.54 -4.68
N VAL A 5 1.29 -10.19 -4.90
CA VAL A 5 1.71 -8.84 -5.32
C VAL A 5 0.97 -8.45 -6.59
N LEU A 6 1.02 -9.30 -7.62
CA LEU A 6 0.34 -9.06 -8.89
C LEU A 6 -1.18 -8.90 -8.73
N THR A 7 -1.83 -9.80 -7.99
CA THR A 7 -3.27 -9.70 -7.73
C THR A 7 -3.64 -8.39 -7.05
N THR A 8 -2.86 -7.97 -6.05
CA THR A 8 -3.06 -6.70 -5.34
C THR A 8 -2.83 -5.50 -6.26
N SER A 9 -1.83 -5.56 -7.15
CA SER A 9 -1.59 -4.53 -8.17
C SER A 9 -2.78 -4.40 -9.12
N PHE A 10 -3.31 -5.51 -9.64
CA PHE A 10 -4.46 -5.47 -10.55
C PHE A 10 -5.73 -4.95 -9.87
N ILE A 11 -6.01 -5.40 -8.64
CA ILE A 11 -7.18 -4.93 -7.88
C ILE A 11 -7.06 -3.43 -7.60
N SER A 12 -5.91 -2.98 -7.11
CA SER A 12 -5.70 -1.57 -6.76
C SER A 12 -5.75 -0.64 -7.98
N LEU A 13 -5.15 -1.03 -9.11
CA LEU A 13 -5.25 -0.28 -10.37
C LEU A 13 -6.68 -0.27 -10.91
N GLY A 14 -7.41 -1.39 -10.81
CA GLY A 14 -8.82 -1.45 -11.20
C GLY A 14 -9.69 -0.50 -10.37
N ILE A 15 -9.52 -0.49 -9.05
CA ILE A 15 -10.21 0.44 -8.15
C ILE A 15 -9.79 1.89 -8.47
N GLY A 16 -8.51 2.14 -8.70
CA GLY A 16 -8.00 3.47 -9.06
C GLY A 16 -8.60 4.01 -10.34
N PHE A 17 -8.74 3.17 -11.37
CA PHE A 17 -9.39 3.52 -12.63
C PHE A 17 -10.88 3.79 -12.45
N LEU A 18 -11.60 2.95 -11.71
CA LEU A 18 -13.03 3.17 -11.44
C LEU A 18 -13.26 4.46 -10.64
N ALA A 19 -12.41 4.74 -9.65
CA ALA A 19 -12.47 5.99 -8.89
C ALA A 19 -12.21 7.21 -9.77
N GLU A 20 -11.28 7.10 -10.72
CA GLU A 20 -11.01 8.18 -11.68
C GLU A 20 -12.18 8.41 -12.64
N LEU A 21 -12.79 7.34 -13.17
CA LEU A 21 -14.00 7.48 -14.00
C LEU A 21 -15.12 8.19 -13.24
N LEU A 22 -15.28 7.89 -11.95
CA LEU A 22 -16.23 8.60 -11.09
C LEU A 22 -15.85 10.07 -10.90
N ASN A 23 -14.58 10.41 -10.67
CA ASN A 23 -14.15 11.81 -10.56
C ASN A 23 -14.41 12.59 -11.85
N VAL A 24 -14.11 12.01 -13.01
CA VAL A 24 -14.39 12.62 -14.32
C VAL A 24 -15.88 12.81 -14.52
N TRP A 25 -16.70 11.79 -14.22
CA TRP A 25 -18.16 11.87 -14.33
C TRP A 25 -18.76 12.94 -13.41
N LEU A 26 -18.25 13.08 -12.20
CA LEU A 26 -18.67 14.08 -11.22
C LEU A 26 -18.04 15.47 -11.44
N GLY A 27 -17.09 15.60 -12.37
CA GLY A 27 -16.31 16.83 -12.57
C GLY A 27 -15.45 17.22 -11.35
N SER A 28 -15.15 16.27 -10.46
CA SER A 28 -14.43 16.51 -9.21
C SER A 28 -12.92 16.59 -9.45
N LYS A 29 -12.27 17.57 -8.82
CA LYS A 29 -10.79 17.72 -8.80
C LYS A 29 -10.19 17.49 -7.41
N PHE A 30 -11.01 17.08 -6.45
CA PHE A 30 -10.59 16.95 -5.04
C PHE A 30 -9.40 16.00 -4.89
N LEU A 31 -9.50 14.78 -5.44
CA LEU A 31 -8.42 13.79 -5.33
C LEU A 31 -7.14 14.25 -6.03
N TYR A 32 -7.23 15.06 -7.09
CA TYR A 32 -6.06 15.47 -7.85
C TYR A 32 -5.18 16.39 -7.00
N GLY A 33 -5.76 17.47 -6.46
CA GLY A 33 -5.04 18.40 -5.59
C GLY A 33 -4.59 17.74 -4.29
N PHE A 34 -5.42 16.87 -3.72
CA PHE A 34 -5.08 16.13 -2.50
C PHE A 34 -3.84 15.23 -2.71
N PHE A 35 -3.83 14.41 -3.76
CA PHE A 35 -2.72 13.48 -4.00
C PHE A 35 -1.46 14.18 -4.49
N GLU A 36 -1.56 15.21 -5.33
CA GLU A 36 -0.38 15.99 -5.74
C GLU A 36 0.34 16.62 -4.55
N SER A 37 -0.41 17.06 -3.55
CA SER A 37 0.15 17.74 -2.38
C SER A 37 0.58 16.79 -1.27
N ASN A 38 -0.06 15.61 -1.13
CA ASN A 38 0.05 14.82 0.10
C ASN A 38 0.35 13.33 -0.09
N LEU A 39 0.29 12.77 -1.31
CA LEU A 39 0.35 11.32 -1.48
C LEU A 39 1.62 10.71 -0.85
N VAL A 40 2.79 11.29 -1.11
CA VAL A 40 4.06 10.78 -0.57
C VAL A 40 4.06 10.83 0.96
N THR A 41 3.59 11.93 1.55
CA THR A 41 3.46 12.09 3.01
C THR A 41 2.53 11.03 3.60
N VAL A 42 1.39 10.78 2.97
CA VAL A 42 0.42 9.75 3.39
C VAL A 42 1.04 8.36 3.30
N LEU A 43 1.76 8.04 2.22
CA LEU A 43 2.43 6.74 2.07
C LEU A 43 3.51 6.52 3.15
N VAL A 44 4.30 7.56 3.47
CA VAL A 44 5.28 7.51 4.57
C VAL A 44 4.59 7.32 5.92
N ALA A 45 3.48 8.00 6.16
CA ALA A 45 2.69 7.82 7.38
C ALA A 45 2.14 6.38 7.50
N LEU A 46 1.62 5.81 6.40
CA LEU A 46 1.16 4.42 6.35
C LEU A 46 2.31 3.43 6.62
N LEU A 47 3.52 3.72 6.13
CA LEU A 47 4.72 2.94 6.42
C LEU A 47 5.09 2.96 7.90
N ALA A 48 5.02 4.12 8.54
CA ALA A 48 5.26 4.24 9.98
C ALA A 48 4.23 3.42 10.79
N VAL A 49 2.95 3.50 10.44
CA VAL A 49 1.88 2.71 11.09
C VAL A 49 2.09 1.21 10.88
N ASN A 50 2.41 0.79 9.66
CA ASN A 50 2.68 -0.60 9.33
C ASN A 50 3.92 -1.11 10.11
N ALA A 51 5.00 -0.34 10.18
CA ALA A 51 6.19 -0.68 10.94
C ALA A 51 5.92 -0.82 12.44
N ALA A 52 5.14 0.09 13.03
CA ALA A 52 4.75 0.04 14.44
C ALA A 52 3.92 -1.22 14.76
N THR A 53 2.92 -1.52 13.94
CA THR A 53 2.05 -2.70 14.11
C THR A 53 2.84 -4.01 13.92
N MET A 54 3.75 -4.05 12.95
CA MET A 54 4.67 -5.17 12.78
C MET A 54 5.60 -5.36 13.99
N GLY A 55 6.05 -4.28 14.62
CA GLY A 55 6.84 -4.34 15.86
C GLY A 55 6.11 -5.07 16.98
N ILE A 56 4.83 -4.73 17.21
CA ILE A 56 3.97 -5.39 18.21
C ILE A 56 3.85 -6.89 17.90
N VAL A 57 3.59 -7.22 16.63
CA VAL A 57 3.45 -8.61 16.17
C VAL A 57 4.74 -9.40 16.37
N LEU A 58 5.89 -8.83 16.03
CA LEU A 58 7.19 -9.48 16.22
C LEU A 58 7.48 -9.77 17.70
N THR A 59 7.16 -8.83 18.60
CA THR A 59 7.30 -9.05 20.04
C THR A 59 6.42 -10.21 20.51
N LYS A 60 5.15 -10.25 20.09
CA LYS A 60 4.25 -11.36 20.47
C LYS A 60 4.67 -12.71 19.87
N MET A 61 5.14 -12.71 18.63
CA MET A 61 5.72 -13.91 18.02
C MET A 61 6.95 -14.38 18.81
N ARG A 62 7.80 -13.46 19.27
CA ARG A 62 8.96 -13.80 20.10
C ARG A 62 8.53 -14.41 21.44
N ASP A 63 7.55 -13.82 22.12
CA ASP A 63 6.97 -14.36 23.35
C ASP A 63 6.47 -15.80 23.16
N LEU A 64 5.78 -16.08 22.05
CA LEU A 64 5.25 -17.42 21.73
C LEU A 64 6.35 -18.43 21.42
N ILE A 65 7.40 -18.02 20.69
CA ILE A 65 8.56 -18.87 20.39
C ILE A 65 9.29 -19.24 21.68
N ASP A 66 9.47 -18.28 22.58
CA ASP A 66 10.20 -18.49 23.83
C ASP A 66 9.41 -19.41 24.79
N LYS A 67 8.06 -19.42 24.72
CA LYS A 67 7.19 -20.31 25.51
C LYS A 67 7.08 -21.73 24.95
N ASN A 68 6.87 -21.88 23.64
CA ASN A 68 6.45 -23.14 23.03
C ASN A 68 7.57 -23.84 22.24
N GLY A 69 8.72 -23.19 22.05
CA GLY A 69 9.69 -23.59 21.06
C GLY A 69 9.17 -23.42 19.63
N ASN A 70 9.98 -23.78 18.63
CA ASN A 70 9.62 -23.78 17.20
C ASN A 70 9.50 -22.40 16.49
N ALA A 71 10.64 -21.73 16.31
CA ALA A 71 10.73 -20.50 15.51
C ALA A 71 10.43 -20.68 14.01
N GLU A 72 10.46 -21.92 13.49
CA GLU A 72 10.20 -22.19 12.08
C GLU A 72 8.73 -21.97 11.71
N ALA A 73 7.80 -22.20 12.64
CA ALA A 73 6.37 -21.96 12.45
C ALA A 73 6.07 -20.52 11.96
N PHE A 74 6.92 -19.57 12.35
CA PHE A 74 6.77 -18.15 12.04
C PHE A 74 7.64 -17.66 10.86
N LYS A 75 8.37 -18.55 10.18
CA LYS A 75 9.26 -18.17 9.06
C LYS A 75 8.50 -17.47 7.94
N LYS A 76 7.34 -18.00 7.56
CA LYS A 76 6.50 -17.42 6.50
C LYS A 76 5.95 -16.04 6.89
N THR A 77 5.50 -15.89 8.13
CA THR A 77 5.02 -14.61 8.68
C THR A 77 6.12 -13.55 8.61
N ARG A 78 7.34 -13.85 9.10
CA ARG A 78 8.48 -12.92 9.03
C ARG A 78 8.80 -12.51 7.59
N SER A 79 8.79 -13.46 6.66
CA SER A 79 9.03 -13.19 5.24
C SER A 79 7.95 -12.28 4.62
N ASN A 80 6.68 -12.47 4.98
CA ASN A 80 5.58 -11.64 4.50
C ASN A 80 5.60 -10.22 5.12
N MET A 81 5.97 -10.10 6.39
CA MET A 81 6.15 -8.79 7.05
C MET A 81 7.27 -8.00 6.35
N LEU A 82 8.40 -8.65 6.05
CA LEU A 82 9.48 -7.99 5.31
C LEU A 82 9.05 -7.62 3.88
N LEU A 83 8.25 -8.46 3.21
CA LEU A 83 7.69 -8.13 1.90
C LEU A 83 6.80 -6.88 1.97
N SER A 84 5.91 -6.81 2.96
CA SER A 84 5.00 -5.66 3.18
C SER A 84 5.77 -4.33 3.32
N ILE A 85 6.90 -4.33 4.04
CA ILE A 85 7.79 -3.15 4.12
C ILE A 85 8.35 -2.80 2.74
N LYS A 86 8.88 -3.79 2.01
CA LYS A 86 9.46 -3.56 0.68
C LYS A 86 8.43 -3.05 -0.32
N GLU A 87 7.20 -3.57 -0.26
CA GLU A 87 6.09 -3.11 -1.10
C GLU A 87 5.79 -1.64 -0.83
N GLN A 88 5.67 -1.22 0.43
CA GLN A 88 5.39 0.19 0.75
C GLN A 88 6.53 1.14 0.37
N ILE A 89 7.79 0.74 0.58
CA ILE A 89 8.94 1.53 0.09
C ILE A 89 8.89 1.64 -1.44
N GLY A 90 8.60 0.53 -2.14
CA GLY A 90 8.43 0.52 -3.59
C GLY A 90 7.32 1.45 -4.06
N LEU A 91 6.18 1.48 -3.36
CA LEU A 91 5.06 2.38 -3.67
C LEU A 91 5.42 3.86 -3.47
N ILE A 92 6.19 4.20 -2.43
CA ILE A 92 6.66 5.57 -2.20
C ILE A 92 7.56 6.04 -3.35
N ILE A 93 8.51 5.20 -3.77
CA ILE A 93 9.40 5.49 -4.89
C ILE A 93 8.58 5.64 -6.18
N LEU A 94 7.66 4.70 -6.43
CA LEU A 94 6.79 4.72 -7.62
C LEU A 94 5.90 5.97 -7.63
N ALA A 95 5.29 6.34 -6.51
CA ALA A 95 4.48 7.56 -6.38
C ALA A 95 5.30 8.81 -6.73
N THR A 96 6.53 8.89 -6.22
CA THR A 96 7.43 10.01 -6.48
C THR A 96 7.74 10.14 -7.97
N ILE A 97 8.06 9.02 -8.63
CA ILE A 97 8.33 8.99 -10.08
C ILE A 97 7.07 9.37 -10.86
N VAL A 98 5.93 8.74 -10.57
CA VAL A 98 4.66 8.96 -11.28
C VAL A 98 4.20 10.42 -11.15
N LEU A 99 4.26 11.01 -9.97
CA LEU A 99 3.92 12.42 -9.75
C LEU A 99 4.90 13.37 -10.46
N SER A 100 6.20 13.04 -10.49
CA SER A 100 7.21 13.83 -11.20
C SER A 100 7.02 13.79 -12.72
N VAL A 101 6.63 12.63 -13.26
CA VAL A 101 6.32 12.49 -14.70
C VAL A 101 5.01 13.19 -15.04
N LYS A 102 3.98 13.05 -14.20
CA LYS A 102 2.67 13.70 -14.36
C LYS A 102 2.79 15.24 -14.39
N SER A 103 3.70 15.82 -13.62
CA SER A 103 3.90 17.28 -13.58
C SER A 103 4.63 17.84 -14.82
N ALA A 104 5.19 16.98 -15.68
CA ALA A 104 5.87 17.42 -16.89
C ALA A 104 4.89 18.03 -17.91
N PRO A 105 5.15 19.24 -18.47
CA PRO A 105 4.25 19.91 -19.41
C PRO A 105 3.93 19.07 -20.66
N VAL A 106 4.92 18.30 -21.15
CA VAL A 106 4.75 17.42 -22.32
C VAL A 106 3.66 16.37 -22.08
N ILE A 107 3.60 15.81 -20.87
CA ILE A 107 2.63 14.78 -20.50
C ILE A 107 1.21 15.35 -20.39
N GLN A 108 1.08 16.58 -19.88
CA GLN A 108 -0.23 17.24 -19.72
C GLN A 108 -0.90 17.59 -21.05
N SER A 109 -0.10 17.74 -22.12
CA SER A 109 -0.60 18.06 -23.46
C SER A 109 -1.18 16.86 -24.22
N ILE A 110 -0.95 15.63 -23.74
CA ILE A 110 -1.40 14.41 -24.40
C ILE A 110 -2.80 14.06 -23.92
N GLU A 111 -3.70 13.80 -24.86
CA GLU A 111 -5.08 13.37 -24.58
C GLU A 111 -5.09 12.10 -23.72
N ASN A 112 -6.02 12.02 -22.76
CA ASN A 112 -6.21 10.89 -21.83
C ASN A 112 -5.04 10.60 -20.86
N MET A 113 -3.88 11.25 -20.96
CA MET A 113 -2.81 11.08 -19.96
C MET A 113 -3.24 11.49 -18.54
N PRO A 114 -4.00 12.58 -18.33
CA PRO A 114 -4.50 12.91 -16.99
C PRO A 114 -5.30 11.75 -16.36
N LEU A 115 -6.19 11.12 -17.12
CA LEU A 115 -6.97 9.96 -16.70
C LEU A 115 -6.06 8.80 -16.26
N LEU A 116 -5.06 8.46 -17.08
CA LEU A 116 -4.13 7.38 -16.80
C LEU A 116 -3.31 7.65 -15.53
N PHE A 117 -2.69 8.82 -15.43
CA PHE A 117 -1.83 9.16 -14.29
C PHE A 117 -2.61 9.28 -12.99
N ASN A 118 -3.81 9.86 -13.01
CA ASN A 118 -4.66 9.95 -11.82
C ASN A 118 -5.18 8.57 -11.38
N SER A 119 -5.50 7.68 -12.35
CA SER A 119 -5.87 6.29 -12.05
C SER A 119 -4.71 5.54 -11.37
N ILE A 120 -3.48 5.70 -11.87
CA ILE A 120 -2.28 5.09 -11.28
C ILE A 120 -2.02 5.65 -9.89
N VAL A 121 -2.07 6.97 -9.72
CA VAL A 121 -1.87 7.65 -8.43
C VAL A 121 -2.88 7.15 -7.39
N THR A 122 -4.15 7.08 -7.76
CA THR A 122 -5.20 6.54 -6.89
C THR A 122 -4.99 5.06 -6.61
N GLY A 123 -4.57 4.29 -7.62
CA GLY A 123 -4.23 2.87 -7.45
C GLY A 123 -3.06 2.65 -6.49
N ILE A 124 -2.01 3.47 -6.53
CA ILE A 124 -0.89 3.41 -5.57
C ILE A 124 -1.39 3.61 -4.14
N PHE A 125 -2.26 4.61 -3.93
CA PHE A 125 -2.87 4.85 -2.62
C PHE A 125 -3.71 3.65 -2.16
N VAL A 126 -4.56 3.11 -3.04
CA VAL A 126 -5.38 1.93 -2.74
C VAL A 126 -4.52 0.72 -2.41
N TYR A 127 -3.43 0.47 -3.16
CA TYR A 127 -2.50 -0.61 -2.86
C TYR A 127 -1.94 -0.45 -1.44
N ALA A 128 -1.50 0.74 -1.07
CA ALA A 128 -0.94 0.99 0.25
C ALA A 128 -1.97 0.71 1.37
N LEU A 129 -3.24 1.07 1.15
CA LEU A 129 -4.33 0.71 2.08
C LEU A 129 -4.55 -0.80 2.17
N LEU A 130 -4.50 -1.52 1.06
CA LEU A 130 -4.65 -2.99 1.05
C LEU A 130 -3.50 -3.67 1.81
N VAL A 131 -2.27 -3.20 1.64
CA VAL A 131 -1.12 -3.69 2.42
C VAL A 131 -1.32 -3.44 3.91
N LEU A 132 -1.77 -2.24 4.29
CA LEU A 132 -2.06 -1.93 5.69
C LEU A 132 -3.17 -2.83 6.24
N TYR A 133 -4.24 -3.06 5.47
CA TYR A 133 -5.35 -3.93 5.86
C TYR A 133 -4.89 -5.37 6.08
N ASP A 134 -4.07 -5.92 5.19
CA ASP A 134 -3.50 -7.25 5.33
C ASP A 134 -2.64 -7.38 6.59
N THR A 135 -1.81 -6.37 6.90
CA THR A 135 -1.05 -6.35 8.15
C THR A 135 -1.97 -6.28 9.36
N ALA A 136 -2.96 -5.39 9.37
CA ALA A 136 -3.90 -5.23 10.49
C ALA A 136 -4.67 -6.53 10.77
N LYS A 137 -5.13 -7.22 9.73
CA LYS A 137 -5.77 -8.54 9.85
C LYS A 137 -4.82 -9.57 10.46
N GLY A 138 -3.55 -9.56 10.05
CA GLY A 138 -2.52 -10.43 10.63
C GLY A 138 -2.29 -10.18 12.12
N VAL A 139 -2.29 -8.90 12.53
CA VAL A 139 -2.16 -8.51 13.95
C VAL A 139 -3.34 -9.05 14.76
N LEU A 140 -4.57 -8.86 14.29
CA LEU A 140 -5.78 -9.31 14.99
C LEU A 140 -5.76 -10.81 15.27
N VAL A 141 -5.37 -11.63 14.28
CA VAL A 141 -5.27 -13.08 14.45
C VAL A 141 -4.23 -13.48 15.52
N ILE A 142 -3.15 -12.72 15.66
CA ILE A 142 -2.10 -13.01 16.66
C ILE A 142 -2.52 -12.54 18.05
N VAL A 143 -3.26 -11.45 18.15
CA VAL A 143 -3.80 -10.96 19.42
C VAL A 143 -4.92 -11.86 19.93
N ASP A 144 -5.80 -12.35 19.05
CA ASP A 144 -6.89 -13.28 19.38
C ASP A 144 -6.40 -14.73 19.59
N PHE A 145 -5.10 -14.99 19.50
CA PHE A 145 -4.53 -16.30 19.76
C PHE A 145 -4.55 -16.60 21.26
N ASN A 146 -5.61 -17.27 21.69
CA ASN A 146 -5.67 -17.92 23.00
C ASN A 146 -4.83 -19.21 22.92
N GLY A 147 -3.63 -19.16 23.51
CA GLY A 147 -2.78 -20.34 23.70
C GLY A 147 -3.37 -21.33 24.68
#